data_AF-A0A1H5U7I3-F1
#
_entry.id   AF-A0A1H5U7I3-F1
#
_cell.length_a   1.000
_cell.length_b   1.000
_cell.length_c   1.000
_cell.angle_alpha   90.00
_cell.angle_beta   90.00
_cell.angle_gamma   90.00
#
_symmetry.space_group_name_H-M   'P 1'
#
loop_
_entity.id
_entity.type
_entity.pdbx_description
1 polymer ?
#
loop_
_entity_poly.entity_id
_entity_poly.type
_entity_poly.pdbx_seq_one_letter_code
_entity_poly.pdbx_strand_id
1 'polypeptide(L)'
;MSHVQRVLLAGTGPASIQLAVLLKTYGNCRIGIAWRESARSRQFFAGLKQNGRRIRADIQNESHRRLQGECLVDEVFEGYETVAGHWDTVILSVTTDAYIKVLKQMDERLLRQVRCVVLVSPTFGSGSLVRQYMDELRSDAEIISFSTYLGDTRWKHDEPSGHVLTTGIKNKVFIGSTKTSSENVRWLYKLLEQSGIHLEVLSSPFEAETRNISLYVHPPLFMNDFSLNVIFGEAVPAKFVYKMFPEGPITPALIRDMLAQWKEISALMEKLNVKSLNLLKFMTEDNYPVWPESLSRLDKENFIHLDAIHQEYLLYIRYTSLLIDPFSEPDPQGKYFDFSAVPYRRIFVNREGDWDIPRMPKEDYYRIKIIQGIAKYMDCSCPTIDKFITAYEAKMKETAEGMLKGELLSDAFAVQSFEEDLNMICSEIGTRLSSGNE
;
A
#
# COMPACT_ATOMS: atom_id res chain seq x y z
N MET A 1 -6.44 -27.31 -9.89
CA MET A 1 -6.28 -27.36 -8.41
C MET A 1 -5.54 -26.10 -7.96
N SER A 2 -6.02 -25.40 -6.93
CA SER A 2 -5.40 -24.18 -6.40
C SER A 2 -3.98 -24.43 -5.87
N HIS A 3 -3.03 -23.53 -6.15
CA HIS A 3 -1.60 -23.63 -5.82
C HIS A 3 -1.24 -23.03 -4.46
N VAL A 4 -2.09 -23.19 -3.46
CA VAL A 4 -2.06 -22.43 -2.19
C VAL A 4 -1.87 -23.32 -0.96
N GLN A 5 -1.38 -24.55 -1.16
CA GLN A 5 -1.18 -25.50 -0.06
C GLN A 5 0.06 -25.15 0.77
N ARG A 6 1.15 -24.75 0.11
CA ARG A 6 2.38 -24.29 0.77
C ARG A 6 2.63 -22.83 0.43
N VAL A 7 2.48 -21.96 1.43
CA VAL A 7 2.55 -20.51 1.25
C VAL A 7 3.74 -19.96 2.03
N LEU A 8 4.63 -19.27 1.31
CA LEU A 8 5.72 -18.50 1.89
C LEU A 8 5.30 -17.04 2.02
N LEU A 9 5.21 -16.54 3.24
CA LEU A 9 5.02 -15.12 3.52
C LEU A 9 6.38 -14.43 3.58
N ALA A 10 6.66 -13.58 2.59
CA ALA A 10 7.83 -12.70 2.61
C ALA A 10 7.42 -11.42 3.35
N GLY A 11 7.72 -11.37 4.65
CA GLY A 11 7.10 -10.41 5.55
C GLY A 11 7.10 -10.81 7.02
N THR A 12 7.52 -9.93 7.93
CA THR A 12 7.28 -10.08 9.40
C THR A 12 6.50 -8.93 9.98
N GLY A 13 5.87 -8.11 9.14
CA GLY A 13 5.00 -7.03 9.60
C GLY A 13 3.70 -7.57 10.21
N PRO A 14 2.91 -6.70 10.86
CA PRO A 14 1.63 -7.12 11.42
C PRO A 14 0.67 -7.73 10.37
N ALA A 15 0.68 -7.20 9.14
CA ALA A 15 -0.08 -7.74 8.02
C ALA A 15 0.29 -9.19 7.70
N SER A 16 1.57 -9.55 7.76
CA SER A 16 2.05 -10.92 7.50
C SER A 16 1.50 -11.90 8.53
N ILE A 17 1.44 -11.51 9.81
CA ILE A 17 0.89 -12.35 10.88
C ILE A 17 -0.62 -12.51 10.74
N GLN A 18 -1.34 -11.43 10.46
CA GLN A 18 -2.77 -11.51 10.21
C GLN A 18 -3.08 -12.45 9.04
N LEU A 19 -2.33 -12.32 7.94
CA LEU A 19 -2.48 -13.21 6.79
C LEU A 19 -2.16 -14.66 7.15
N ALA A 20 -1.09 -14.91 7.90
CA ALA A 20 -0.74 -16.26 8.36
C ALA A 20 -1.88 -16.92 9.16
N VAL A 21 -2.48 -16.16 10.09
CA VAL A 21 -3.63 -16.63 10.90
C VAL A 21 -4.81 -16.96 10.00
N LEU A 22 -5.15 -16.12 9.03
CA LEU A 22 -6.26 -16.36 8.09
C LEU A 22 -6.01 -17.58 7.19
N LEU A 23 -4.80 -17.70 6.63
CA LEU A 23 -4.42 -18.82 5.77
C LEU A 23 -4.42 -20.15 6.53
N LYS A 24 -4.02 -20.14 7.81
CA LYS A 24 -4.13 -21.33 8.67
C LYS A 24 -5.57 -21.67 9.01
N THR A 25 -6.35 -20.68 9.41
CA THR A 25 -7.72 -20.87 9.93
C THR A 25 -8.69 -21.31 8.83
N TYR A 26 -8.64 -20.66 7.67
CA TYR A 26 -9.61 -20.86 6.59
C TYR A 26 -9.03 -21.62 5.39
N GLY A 27 -7.70 -21.56 5.20
CA GLY A 27 -7.02 -22.19 4.08
C GLY A 27 -6.39 -23.56 4.37
N ASN A 28 -6.20 -23.92 5.65
CA ASN A 28 -5.44 -25.08 6.09
C ASN A 28 -4.05 -25.18 5.41
N CYS A 29 -3.40 -24.03 5.20
CA CYS A 29 -2.13 -23.95 4.51
C CYS A 29 -0.95 -24.37 5.40
N ARG A 30 0.11 -24.90 4.80
CA ARG A 30 1.46 -24.89 5.39
C ARG A 30 2.07 -23.51 5.16
N ILE A 31 2.49 -22.86 6.23
CA ILE A 31 2.98 -21.48 6.25
C ILE A 31 4.47 -21.45 6.60
N GLY A 32 5.25 -20.89 5.68
CA GLY A 32 6.60 -20.40 5.93
C GLY A 32 6.58 -18.89 6.12
N ILE A 33 7.42 -18.36 7.00
CA ILE A 33 7.67 -16.92 7.13
C ILE A 33 9.15 -16.66 6.90
N ALA A 34 9.47 -15.76 5.97
CA ALA A 34 10.84 -15.33 5.66
C ALA A 34 10.96 -13.81 5.75
N TRP A 35 12.13 -13.33 6.17
CA TRP A 35 12.38 -11.90 6.29
C TRP A 35 13.87 -11.54 6.32
N ARG A 36 14.19 -10.30 5.92
CA ARG A 36 15.55 -9.76 5.98
C ARG A 36 16.12 -9.71 7.39
N GLU A 37 17.39 -10.00 7.56
CA GLU A 37 18.04 -9.75 8.84
C GLU A 37 18.07 -8.23 9.14
N SER A 38 17.56 -7.82 10.29
CA SER A 38 17.63 -6.44 10.79
C SER A 38 17.48 -6.41 12.32
N ALA A 39 17.79 -5.28 12.94
CA ALA A 39 17.56 -5.10 14.38
C ALA A 39 16.08 -5.31 14.76
N ARG A 40 15.14 -5.01 13.85
CA ARG A 40 13.70 -5.23 14.06
C ARG A 40 13.32 -6.70 14.00
N SER A 41 13.88 -7.44 13.05
CA SER A 41 13.51 -8.84 12.84
C SER A 41 14.17 -9.79 13.83
N ARG A 42 15.38 -9.48 14.30
CA ARG A 42 16.04 -10.25 15.37
C ARG A 42 15.17 -10.35 16.63
N GLN A 43 14.57 -9.23 17.05
CA GLN A 43 13.63 -9.21 18.19
C GLN A 43 12.39 -10.08 17.92
N PHE A 44 11.82 -9.97 16.72
CA PHE A 44 10.67 -10.77 16.29
C PHE A 44 10.99 -12.28 16.31
N PHE A 45 12.09 -12.70 15.67
CA PHE A 45 12.46 -14.12 15.59
C PHE A 45 12.85 -14.70 16.95
N ALA A 46 13.53 -13.94 17.80
CA ALA A 46 13.81 -14.35 19.17
C ALA A 46 12.50 -14.60 19.94
N GLY A 47 11.54 -13.68 19.87
CA GLY A 47 10.23 -13.86 20.49
C GLY A 47 9.43 -15.02 19.90
N LEU A 48 9.51 -15.23 18.58
CA LEU A 48 8.84 -16.34 17.90
C LEU A 48 9.42 -17.70 18.32
N LYS A 49 10.75 -17.81 18.44
CA LYS A 49 11.43 -19.02 18.94
C LYS A 49 11.04 -19.32 20.39
N GLN A 50 11.05 -18.29 21.25
CA GLN A 50 10.65 -18.43 22.66
C GLN A 50 9.21 -18.90 22.82
N ASN A 51 8.30 -18.45 21.94
CA ASN A 51 6.89 -18.82 21.96
C ASN A 51 6.56 -20.07 21.12
N GLY A 52 7.55 -20.89 20.77
CA GLY A 52 7.34 -22.15 20.06
C GLY A 52 6.74 -21.98 18.66
N ARG A 53 7.04 -20.87 17.97
CA ARG A 53 6.49 -20.47 16.66
C ARG A 53 5.00 -20.16 16.65
N ARG A 54 4.42 -19.87 17.82
CA ARG A 54 3.02 -19.43 17.93
C ARG A 54 2.90 -17.95 17.56
N ILE A 55 1.91 -17.65 16.75
CA ILE A 55 1.49 -16.29 16.42
C ILE A 55 0.00 -16.11 16.71
N ARG A 56 -0.40 -14.87 16.98
CA ARG A 56 -1.76 -14.52 17.39
C ARG A 56 -2.19 -13.18 16.80
N ALA A 57 -3.41 -13.15 16.31
CA ALA A 57 -4.12 -11.94 15.94
C ALA A 57 -5.30 -11.72 16.90
N ASP A 58 -5.31 -10.57 17.57
CA ASP A 58 -6.46 -10.05 18.30
C ASP A 58 -7.20 -8.99 17.49
N ILE A 59 -8.40 -8.66 17.93
CA ILE A 59 -9.26 -7.63 17.33
C ILE A 59 -9.62 -6.57 18.36
N GLN A 60 -9.84 -5.34 17.89
CA GLN A 60 -10.35 -4.26 18.75
C GLN A 60 -11.88 -4.21 18.78
N ASN A 61 -12.54 -4.51 17.65
CA ASN A 61 -13.99 -4.47 17.50
C ASN A 61 -14.55 -5.90 17.33
N GLU A 62 -15.51 -6.29 18.14
CA GLU A 62 -16.16 -7.61 18.10
C GLU A 62 -16.82 -7.93 16.74
N SER A 63 -17.18 -6.92 15.95
CA SER A 63 -17.65 -7.13 14.56
C SER A 63 -16.61 -7.86 13.69
N HIS A 64 -15.34 -7.82 14.09
CA HIS A 64 -14.20 -8.42 13.39
C HIS A 64 -13.82 -9.81 13.91
N ARG A 65 -14.66 -10.47 14.74
CA ARG A 65 -14.37 -11.76 15.39
C ARG A 65 -13.79 -12.83 14.47
N ARG A 66 -14.19 -12.84 13.20
CA ARG A 66 -13.70 -13.80 12.18
C ARG A 66 -12.21 -13.65 11.83
N LEU A 67 -11.58 -12.51 12.16
CA LEU A 67 -10.15 -12.28 11.97
C LEU A 67 -9.28 -12.71 13.15
N GLN A 68 -9.89 -12.91 14.32
CA GLN A 68 -9.17 -13.31 15.52
C GLN A 68 -8.75 -14.77 15.42
N GLY A 69 -7.53 -15.07 15.86
CA GLY A 69 -7.07 -16.46 15.92
C GLY A 69 -5.63 -16.59 16.39
N GLU A 70 -5.23 -17.84 16.59
CA GLU A 70 -3.86 -18.22 16.84
C GLU A 70 -3.48 -19.42 15.99
N CYS A 71 -2.21 -19.51 15.60
CA CYS A 71 -1.69 -20.67 14.88
C CYS A 71 -0.20 -20.84 15.12
N LEU A 72 0.32 -22.02 14.73
CA LEU A 72 1.75 -22.28 14.66
C LEU A 72 2.24 -22.02 13.23
N VAL A 73 3.38 -21.36 13.12
CA VAL A 73 4.13 -21.23 11.87
C VAL A 73 4.94 -22.51 11.65
N ASP A 74 4.81 -23.14 10.48
CA ASP A 74 5.47 -24.42 10.21
C ASP A 74 6.97 -24.22 10.00
N GLU A 75 7.35 -23.19 9.25
CA GLU A 75 8.75 -22.89 8.91
C GLU A 75 9.08 -21.42 9.06
N VAL A 76 10.26 -21.13 9.58
CA VAL A 76 10.74 -19.78 9.88
C VAL A 76 12.14 -19.63 9.30
N PHE A 77 12.32 -18.65 8.43
CA PHE A 77 13.57 -18.37 7.74
C PHE A 77 14.09 -16.99 8.14
N GLU A 78 15.27 -16.98 8.76
CA GLU A 78 16.02 -15.77 9.08
C GLU A 78 16.90 -15.45 7.88
N GLY A 79 16.54 -14.43 7.11
CA GLY A 79 17.09 -14.19 5.78
C GLY A 79 16.21 -14.77 4.67
N TYR A 80 16.22 -14.13 3.50
CA TYR A 80 15.51 -14.64 2.32
C TYR A 80 16.35 -15.69 1.58
N GLU A 81 17.66 -15.60 1.71
CA GLU A 81 18.65 -16.53 1.20
C GLU A 81 18.63 -17.90 1.92
N THR A 82 18.07 -17.96 3.13
CA THR A 82 17.95 -19.20 3.90
C THR A 82 16.66 -19.98 3.61
N VAL A 83 15.78 -19.43 2.78
CA VAL A 83 14.53 -20.09 2.38
C VAL A 83 14.87 -21.37 1.63
N ALA A 84 14.40 -22.49 2.18
CA ALA A 84 14.58 -23.82 1.62
C ALA A 84 13.24 -24.51 1.39
N GLY A 85 13.28 -25.66 0.70
CA GLY A 85 12.10 -26.48 0.44
C GLY A 85 11.34 -26.06 -0.82
N HIS A 86 10.05 -26.42 -0.86
CA HIS A 86 9.18 -26.22 -2.01
C HIS A 86 7.93 -25.46 -1.59
N TRP A 87 7.70 -24.31 -2.24
CA TRP A 87 6.61 -23.37 -1.96
C TRP A 87 5.79 -23.16 -3.23
N ASP A 88 4.48 -23.39 -3.15
CA ASP A 88 3.58 -23.24 -4.29
C ASP A 88 3.27 -21.76 -4.54
N THR A 89 3.09 -21.00 -3.47
CA THR A 89 2.75 -19.58 -3.49
C THR A 89 3.72 -18.75 -2.64
N VAL A 90 4.15 -17.62 -3.16
CA VAL A 90 4.86 -16.57 -2.40
C VAL A 90 3.93 -15.37 -2.24
N ILE A 91 3.75 -14.89 -1.01
CA ILE A 91 2.98 -13.67 -0.73
C ILE A 91 3.95 -12.58 -0.28
N LEU A 92 4.05 -11.52 -1.07
CA LEU A 92 4.84 -10.34 -0.75
C LEU A 92 4.02 -9.41 0.14
N SER A 93 4.35 -9.41 1.43
CA SER A 93 3.75 -8.55 2.46
C SER A 93 4.72 -7.51 3.01
N VAL A 94 5.83 -7.31 2.29
CA VAL A 94 6.76 -6.19 2.43
C VAL A 94 6.22 -4.93 1.73
N THR A 95 6.91 -3.82 1.91
CA THR A 95 6.62 -2.58 1.19
C THR A 95 6.90 -2.75 -0.32
N THR A 96 6.13 -2.06 -1.16
CA THR A 96 6.14 -2.28 -2.61
C THR A 96 7.49 -2.00 -3.27
N ASP A 97 8.29 -1.08 -2.72
CA ASP A 97 9.64 -0.72 -3.15
C ASP A 97 10.69 -1.80 -2.83
N ALA A 98 10.30 -2.85 -2.09
CA ALA A 98 11.16 -3.95 -1.71
C ALA A 98 10.88 -5.24 -2.49
N TYR A 99 9.86 -5.31 -3.36
CA TYR A 99 9.46 -6.57 -4.00
C TYR A 99 10.60 -7.27 -4.76
N ILE A 100 11.25 -6.56 -5.68
CA ILE A 100 12.37 -7.14 -6.45
C ILE A 100 13.59 -7.42 -5.57
N LYS A 101 13.90 -6.53 -4.62
CA LYS A 101 15.01 -6.73 -3.68
C LYS A 101 14.84 -8.01 -2.86
N VAL A 102 13.61 -8.33 -2.47
CA VAL A 102 13.27 -9.55 -1.73
C VAL A 102 13.37 -10.78 -2.61
N LEU A 103 12.78 -10.75 -3.81
CA LEU A 103 12.83 -11.90 -4.72
C LEU A 103 14.27 -12.22 -5.13
N LYS A 104 15.10 -11.21 -5.44
CA LYS A 104 16.53 -11.38 -5.79
C LYS A 104 17.38 -12.04 -4.70
N GLN A 105 16.95 -12.03 -3.44
CA GLN A 105 17.67 -12.68 -2.35
C GLN A 105 17.31 -14.17 -2.20
N MET A 106 16.22 -14.64 -2.82
CA MET A 106 15.81 -16.03 -2.78
C MET A 106 16.53 -16.85 -3.87
N ASP A 107 16.65 -18.17 -3.64
CA ASP A 107 17.22 -19.08 -4.63
C ASP A 107 16.37 -19.10 -5.92
N GLU A 108 17.01 -18.89 -7.08
CA GLU A 108 16.32 -18.87 -8.37
C GLU A 108 15.62 -20.19 -8.70
N ARG A 109 16.19 -21.34 -8.28
CA ARG A 109 15.60 -22.65 -8.57
C ARG A 109 14.31 -22.84 -7.77
N LEU A 110 14.25 -22.28 -6.56
CA LEU A 110 13.02 -22.19 -5.77
C LEU A 110 12.01 -21.30 -6.47
N LEU A 111 12.38 -20.09 -6.88
CA LEU A 111 11.47 -19.16 -7.56
C LEU A 111 10.90 -19.72 -8.86
N ARG A 112 11.68 -20.47 -9.64
CA ARG A 112 11.21 -21.17 -10.84
C ARG A 112 10.10 -22.19 -10.56
N GLN A 113 10.02 -22.73 -9.35
CA GLN A 113 9.00 -23.69 -8.95
C GLN A 113 7.73 -23.04 -8.38
N VAL A 114 7.81 -21.76 -7.99
CA VAL A 114 6.67 -21.00 -7.50
C VAL A 114 5.64 -20.88 -8.62
N ARG A 115 4.39 -21.21 -8.30
CA ARG A 115 3.28 -21.19 -9.26
C ARG A 115 2.42 -19.94 -9.15
N CYS A 116 2.50 -19.23 -8.03
CA CYS A 116 1.76 -18.00 -7.79
C CYS A 116 2.55 -17.03 -6.92
N VAL A 117 2.55 -15.74 -7.29
CA VAL A 117 3.04 -14.64 -6.47
C VAL A 117 1.89 -13.68 -6.20
N VAL A 118 1.66 -13.36 -4.92
CA VAL A 118 0.57 -12.49 -4.48
C VAL A 118 1.14 -11.21 -3.87
N LEU A 119 0.71 -10.06 -4.38
CA LEU A 119 1.12 -8.74 -3.92
C LEU A 119 0.05 -8.16 -2.99
N VAL A 120 0.37 -7.99 -1.71
CA VAL A 120 -0.61 -7.58 -0.68
C VAL A 120 -0.89 -6.08 -0.70
N SER A 121 0.11 -5.27 -1.00
CA SER A 121 -0.03 -3.80 -1.02
C SER A 121 0.84 -3.20 -2.13
N PRO A 122 0.56 -3.56 -3.39
CA PRO A 122 1.30 -3.06 -4.53
C PRO A 122 1.03 -1.57 -4.78
N THR A 123 1.86 -0.97 -5.63
CA THR A 123 1.58 0.29 -6.30
C THR A 123 1.22 0.03 -7.77
N PHE A 124 0.81 1.08 -8.47
CA PHE A 124 0.59 1.04 -9.91
C PHE A 124 1.85 0.56 -10.66
N GLY A 125 1.76 -0.59 -11.32
CA GLY A 125 2.83 -1.22 -12.07
C GLY A 125 3.54 -2.38 -11.37
N SER A 126 3.27 -2.65 -10.09
CA SER A 126 3.97 -3.71 -9.35
C SER A 126 3.72 -5.11 -9.91
N GLY A 127 2.52 -5.40 -10.40
CA GLY A 127 2.21 -6.66 -11.05
C GLY A 127 3.03 -6.87 -12.32
N SER A 128 3.25 -5.81 -13.10
CA SER A 128 4.09 -5.86 -14.29
C SER A 128 5.57 -6.03 -13.93
N LEU A 129 6.05 -5.32 -12.91
CA LEU A 129 7.40 -5.44 -12.38
C LEU A 129 7.73 -6.89 -11.98
N VAL A 130 6.86 -7.50 -11.18
CA VAL A 130 7.07 -8.87 -10.70
C VAL A 130 6.88 -9.89 -11.83
N ARG A 131 5.93 -9.69 -12.75
CA ARG A 131 5.74 -10.57 -13.92
C ARG A 131 7.01 -10.61 -14.77
N GLN A 132 7.54 -9.46 -15.15
CA GLN A 132 8.77 -9.35 -15.94
C GLN A 132 9.95 -10.05 -15.25
N TYR A 133 10.14 -9.81 -13.94
CA TYR A 133 11.21 -10.48 -13.19
C TYR A 133 11.05 -12.01 -13.18
N MET A 134 9.83 -12.52 -13.01
CA MET A 134 9.57 -13.97 -13.04
C MET A 134 9.72 -14.55 -14.46
N ASP A 135 9.43 -13.80 -15.52
CA ASP A 135 9.67 -14.20 -16.91
C ASP A 135 11.16 -14.36 -17.22
N GLU A 136 12.01 -13.44 -16.72
CA GLU A 136 13.46 -13.52 -16.86
C GLU A 136 14.03 -14.78 -16.20
N LEU A 137 13.41 -15.24 -15.10
CA LEU A 137 13.71 -16.51 -14.46
C LEU A 137 13.13 -17.73 -15.19
N ARG A 138 12.35 -17.53 -16.27
CA ARG A 138 11.60 -18.57 -16.99
C ARG A 138 10.56 -19.29 -16.13
N SER A 139 9.91 -18.55 -15.23
CA SER A 139 8.79 -19.03 -14.42
C SER A 139 7.46 -18.70 -15.09
N ASP A 140 6.48 -19.59 -15.01
CA ASP A 140 5.09 -19.37 -15.47
C ASP A 140 4.14 -18.95 -14.33
N ALA A 141 4.72 -18.46 -13.22
CA ALA A 141 3.99 -18.09 -12.01
C ALA A 141 2.85 -17.11 -12.29
N GLU A 142 1.65 -17.41 -11.80
CA GLU A 142 0.56 -16.44 -11.81
C GLU A 142 0.90 -15.24 -10.91
N ILE A 143 0.71 -14.01 -11.39
CA ILE A 143 0.89 -12.81 -10.57
C ILE A 143 -0.48 -12.25 -10.21
N ILE A 144 -0.72 -12.07 -8.91
CA ILE A 144 -1.97 -11.57 -8.35
C ILE A 144 -1.68 -10.29 -7.57
N SER A 145 -2.40 -9.21 -7.87
CA SER A 145 -2.33 -7.96 -7.11
C SER A 145 -3.63 -7.72 -6.37
N PHE A 146 -3.54 -7.46 -5.07
CA PHE A 146 -4.60 -6.77 -4.33
C PHE A 146 -4.50 -5.27 -4.55
N SER A 147 -5.60 -4.55 -4.32
CA SER A 147 -5.56 -3.09 -4.30
C SER A 147 -4.84 -2.52 -3.08
N THR A 148 -4.90 -3.21 -1.95
CA THR A 148 -4.34 -2.78 -0.67
C THR A 148 -4.43 -3.92 0.35
N TYR A 149 -3.75 -3.76 1.49
CA TYR A 149 -3.90 -4.69 2.62
C TYR A 149 -5.34 -4.64 3.17
N LEU A 150 -5.77 -5.77 3.75
CA LEU A 150 -7.14 -6.05 4.16
C LEU A 150 -7.69 -5.14 5.26
N GLY A 151 -6.84 -4.42 5.99
CA GLY A 151 -7.27 -3.58 7.10
C GLY A 151 -6.17 -2.73 7.73
N ASP A 152 -6.35 -2.41 8.99
CA ASP A 152 -5.35 -1.77 9.85
C ASP A 152 -4.94 -2.76 10.94
N THR A 153 -3.66 -3.11 10.97
CA THR A 153 -3.13 -4.09 11.90
C THR A 153 -1.78 -3.61 12.39
N ARG A 154 -1.63 -3.63 13.70
CA ARG A 154 -0.43 -3.17 14.40
C ARG A 154 0.06 -4.21 15.39
N TRP A 155 1.27 -4.02 15.85
CA TRP A 155 1.77 -4.75 17.02
C TRP A 155 0.93 -4.39 18.24
N LYS A 156 0.52 -5.38 19.04
CA LYS A 156 -0.35 -5.12 20.19
C LYS A 156 0.27 -4.15 21.21
N HIS A 157 1.59 -4.20 21.34
CA HIS A 157 2.37 -3.34 22.24
C HIS A 157 3.34 -2.44 21.47
N ASP A 158 3.03 -2.11 20.21
CA ASP A 158 3.86 -1.30 19.31
C ASP A 158 5.31 -1.83 19.08
N GLU A 159 5.60 -3.04 19.53
CA GLU A 159 6.88 -3.73 19.36
C GLU A 159 6.78 -5.00 18.49
N PRO A 160 7.81 -5.31 17.67
CA PRO A 160 7.84 -6.53 16.85
C PRO A 160 7.67 -7.79 17.70
N SER A 161 6.64 -8.59 17.44
CA SER A 161 6.34 -9.80 18.22
C SER A 161 5.52 -10.82 17.41
N GLY A 162 5.14 -11.96 17.97
CA GLY A 162 4.16 -12.85 17.33
C GLY A 162 2.71 -12.36 17.46
N HIS A 163 2.46 -11.21 18.10
CA HIS A 163 1.13 -10.80 18.56
C HIS A 163 0.69 -9.46 17.98
N VAL A 164 -0.36 -9.50 17.16
CA VAL A 164 -0.91 -8.33 16.48
C VAL A 164 -2.33 -8.01 16.95
N LEU A 165 -2.73 -6.77 16.72
CA LEU A 165 -4.09 -6.26 16.94
C LEU A 165 -4.60 -5.65 15.63
N THR A 166 -5.70 -6.20 15.11
CA THR A 166 -6.45 -5.62 13.99
C THR A 166 -7.50 -4.66 14.52
N THR A 167 -7.34 -3.38 14.18
CA THR A 167 -8.16 -2.27 14.68
C THR A 167 -9.31 -1.95 13.73
N GLY A 168 -9.08 -2.08 12.42
CA GLY A 168 -10.06 -1.86 11.36
C GLY A 168 -9.90 -2.84 10.21
N ILE A 169 -10.98 -3.07 9.48
CA ILE A 169 -11.00 -3.90 8.27
C ILE A 169 -11.65 -3.10 7.15
N LYS A 170 -11.18 -3.29 5.92
CA LYS A 170 -11.89 -2.82 4.74
C LYS A 170 -13.09 -3.74 4.45
N ASN A 171 -14.26 -3.13 4.28
CA ASN A 171 -15.45 -3.86 3.84
C ASN A 171 -15.24 -4.50 2.46
N LYS A 172 -14.40 -3.88 1.63
CA LYS A 172 -14.14 -4.29 0.26
C LYS A 172 -12.68 -4.09 -0.12
N VAL A 173 -12.12 -5.07 -0.81
CA VAL A 173 -10.83 -5.00 -1.50
C VAL A 173 -10.97 -5.48 -2.94
N PHE A 174 -10.08 -5.02 -3.81
CA PHE A 174 -10.08 -5.44 -5.21
C PHE A 174 -8.89 -6.37 -5.47
N ILE A 175 -9.05 -7.29 -6.43
CA ILE A 175 -8.02 -8.25 -6.80
C ILE A 175 -7.97 -8.42 -8.31
N GLY A 176 -6.78 -8.62 -8.86
CA GLY A 176 -6.60 -8.92 -10.26
C GLY A 176 -5.47 -9.92 -10.47
N SER A 177 -5.55 -10.72 -11.52
CA SER A 177 -4.58 -11.77 -11.83
C SER A 177 -4.14 -11.70 -13.29
N THR A 178 -2.89 -12.09 -13.57
CA THR A 178 -2.40 -12.30 -14.94
C THR A 178 -3.07 -13.48 -15.65
N LYS A 179 -3.76 -14.37 -14.91
CA LYS A 179 -4.51 -15.49 -15.48
C LYS A 179 -6.02 -15.24 -15.40
N THR A 180 -6.66 -15.18 -16.56
CA THR A 180 -8.13 -15.15 -16.66
C THR A 180 -8.74 -16.39 -15.99
N SER A 181 -9.82 -16.21 -15.23
CA SER A 181 -10.50 -17.32 -14.53
C SER A 181 -9.63 -18.11 -13.54
N SER A 182 -8.66 -17.45 -12.91
CA SER A 182 -7.76 -18.06 -11.92
C SER A 182 -8.47 -18.81 -10.79
N GLU A 183 -8.06 -20.06 -10.57
CA GLU A 183 -8.47 -20.83 -9.39
C GLU A 183 -7.90 -20.27 -8.08
N ASN A 184 -6.71 -19.65 -8.12
CA ASN A 184 -6.08 -19.02 -6.96
C ASN A 184 -6.89 -17.80 -6.52
N VAL A 185 -7.35 -16.98 -7.46
CA VAL A 185 -8.26 -15.85 -7.17
C VAL A 185 -9.58 -16.34 -6.58
N ARG A 186 -10.20 -17.39 -7.16
CA ARG A 186 -11.44 -17.97 -6.59
C ARG A 186 -11.22 -18.51 -5.18
N TRP A 187 -10.05 -19.08 -4.90
CA TRP A 187 -9.72 -19.55 -3.55
C TRP A 187 -9.53 -18.39 -2.57
N LEU A 188 -8.78 -17.35 -2.96
CA LEU A 188 -8.60 -16.13 -2.16
C LEU A 188 -9.94 -15.44 -1.89
N TYR A 189 -10.83 -15.39 -2.89
CA TYR A 189 -12.19 -14.89 -2.74
C TYR A 189 -12.94 -15.62 -1.61
N LYS A 190 -12.97 -16.95 -1.66
CA LYS A 190 -13.68 -17.75 -0.63
C LYS A 190 -13.06 -17.56 0.75
N LEU A 191 -11.73 -17.51 0.85
CA LEU A 191 -11.03 -17.30 2.11
C LEU A 191 -11.37 -15.95 2.73
N LEU A 192 -11.40 -14.88 1.94
CA LEU A 192 -11.71 -13.52 2.43
C LEU A 192 -13.21 -13.32 2.69
N GLU A 193 -14.08 -13.93 1.90
CA GLU A 193 -15.51 -13.92 2.15
C GLU A 193 -15.84 -14.60 3.50
N GLN A 194 -15.19 -15.73 3.80
CA GLN A 194 -15.29 -16.40 5.09
C GLN A 194 -14.82 -15.51 6.25
N SER A 195 -13.84 -14.64 6.02
CA SER A 195 -13.34 -13.69 7.00
C SER A 195 -14.18 -12.40 7.12
N GLY A 196 -15.22 -12.25 6.29
CA GLY A 196 -16.16 -11.12 6.30
C GLY A 196 -15.76 -9.95 5.40
N ILE A 197 -14.84 -10.17 4.46
CA ILE A 197 -14.32 -9.15 3.54
C ILE A 197 -14.83 -9.41 2.14
N HIS A 198 -15.49 -8.42 1.52
CA HIS A 198 -15.90 -8.54 0.13
C HIS A 198 -14.69 -8.36 -0.81
N LEU A 199 -14.58 -9.24 -1.79
CA LEU A 199 -13.51 -9.19 -2.79
C LEU A 199 -14.11 -8.94 -4.18
N GLU A 200 -13.79 -7.81 -4.79
CA GLU A 200 -14.18 -7.54 -6.18
C GLU A 200 -13.04 -7.96 -7.12
N VAL A 201 -13.34 -8.92 -8.01
CA VAL A 201 -12.38 -9.43 -8.99
C VAL A 201 -12.40 -8.53 -10.22
N LEU A 202 -11.25 -7.98 -10.56
CA LEU A 202 -11.02 -7.14 -11.73
C LEU A 202 -10.28 -7.90 -12.83
N SER A 203 -10.19 -7.28 -13.99
CA SER A 203 -9.68 -7.90 -15.22
C SER A 203 -8.18 -8.22 -15.20
N SER A 204 -7.40 -7.46 -14.42
CA SER A 204 -5.94 -7.57 -14.40
C SER A 204 -5.35 -7.09 -13.06
N PRO A 205 -4.13 -7.51 -12.70
CA PRO A 205 -3.44 -7.00 -11.50
C PRO A 205 -3.29 -5.48 -11.57
N PHE A 206 -3.02 -4.99 -12.77
CA PHE A 206 -2.83 -3.59 -13.10
C PHE A 206 -4.09 -2.76 -12.82
N GLU A 207 -5.28 -3.28 -13.12
CA GLU A 207 -6.54 -2.61 -12.76
C GLU A 207 -6.77 -2.62 -11.24
N ALA A 208 -6.48 -3.72 -10.55
CA ALA A 208 -6.62 -3.81 -9.08
C ALA A 208 -5.71 -2.82 -8.34
N GLU A 209 -4.48 -2.63 -8.80
CA GLU A 209 -3.52 -1.67 -8.26
C GLU A 209 -4.03 -0.23 -8.29
N THR A 210 -4.88 0.11 -9.27
CA THR A 210 -5.47 1.46 -9.37
C THR A 210 -6.57 1.70 -8.35
N ARG A 211 -7.12 0.66 -7.71
CA ARG A 211 -8.13 0.81 -6.64
C ARG A 211 -7.47 1.02 -5.28
N ASN A 212 -6.37 1.77 -5.25
CA ASN A 212 -5.63 2.12 -4.05
C ASN A 212 -5.73 3.62 -3.78
N ILE A 213 -6.46 4.01 -2.73
CA ILE A 213 -6.72 5.42 -2.40
C ILE A 213 -5.44 6.23 -2.18
N SER A 214 -4.38 5.60 -1.64
CA SER A 214 -3.13 6.30 -1.35
C SER A 214 -2.44 6.83 -2.60
N LEU A 215 -2.68 6.25 -3.79
CA LEU A 215 -2.14 6.77 -5.05
C LEU A 215 -2.60 8.20 -5.32
N TYR A 216 -3.85 8.51 -4.98
CA TYR A 216 -4.51 9.77 -5.34
C TYR A 216 -4.43 10.81 -4.22
N VAL A 217 -4.33 10.37 -2.96
CA VAL A 217 -4.50 11.27 -1.81
C VAL A 217 -3.20 11.52 -1.05
N HIS A 218 -2.25 10.58 -1.03
CA HIS A 218 -1.03 10.80 -0.25
C HIS A 218 -0.12 11.87 -0.85
N PRO A 219 0.21 11.88 -2.15
CA PRO A 219 1.11 12.88 -2.70
C PRO A 219 0.69 14.33 -2.40
N PRO A 220 -0.57 14.77 -2.62
CA PRO A 220 -0.98 16.12 -2.27
C PRO A 220 -0.97 16.37 -0.76
N LEU A 221 -1.27 15.36 0.07
CA LEU A 221 -1.27 15.50 1.54
C LEU A 221 0.13 15.53 2.15
N PHE A 222 1.14 14.91 1.55
CA PHE A 222 2.47 14.77 2.15
C PHE A 222 3.59 15.49 1.40
N MET A 223 3.44 15.80 0.11
CA MET A 223 4.47 16.40 -0.74
C MET A 223 4.14 17.84 -1.16
N ASN A 224 3.58 18.59 -0.22
CA ASN A 224 3.41 20.04 -0.32
C ASN A 224 4.30 20.74 0.74
N ASP A 225 4.54 22.03 0.57
CA ASP A 225 5.44 22.80 1.43
C ASP A 225 5.10 22.70 2.92
N PHE A 226 3.82 22.75 3.28
CA PHE A 226 3.40 22.64 4.68
C PHE A 226 3.82 21.29 5.26
N SER A 227 3.44 20.19 4.59
CA SER A 227 3.68 18.84 5.09
C SER A 227 5.17 18.50 5.11
N LEU A 228 5.90 18.87 4.07
CA LEU A 228 7.34 18.64 3.98
C LEU A 228 8.09 19.43 5.08
N ASN A 229 7.71 20.67 5.36
CA ASN A 229 8.30 21.41 6.49
C ASN A 229 8.02 20.78 7.84
N VAL A 230 6.84 20.17 8.04
CA VAL A 230 6.52 19.44 9.28
C VAL A 230 7.30 18.14 9.40
N ILE A 231 7.49 17.40 8.31
CA ILE A 231 8.16 16.09 8.29
C ILE A 231 9.68 16.24 8.48
N PHE A 232 10.29 17.20 7.79
CA PHE A 232 11.74 17.42 7.78
C PHE A 232 12.21 18.46 8.81
N GLY A 233 11.30 19.12 9.53
CA GLY A 233 11.63 20.15 10.53
C GLY A 233 10.94 19.96 11.88
N GLU A 234 11.04 20.97 12.74
CA GLU A 234 10.33 21.03 14.00
C GLU A 234 9.00 21.78 13.86
N ALA A 235 7.87 21.10 14.03
CA ALA A 235 6.56 21.74 14.10
C ALA A 235 6.06 21.80 15.54
N VAL A 236 6.10 22.98 16.15
CA VAL A 236 5.37 23.30 17.38
C VAL A 236 4.34 24.38 17.04
N PRO A 237 3.05 24.20 17.31
CA PRO A 237 2.40 23.01 17.89
C PRO A 237 2.30 21.83 16.91
N ALA A 238 1.88 20.66 17.42
CA ALA A 238 1.65 19.45 16.63
C ALA A 238 0.71 19.71 15.44
N LYS A 239 1.01 19.07 14.31
CA LYS A 239 0.27 19.20 13.05
C LYS A 239 -0.27 17.85 12.62
N PHE A 240 -1.39 17.89 11.89
CA PHE A 240 -2.17 16.72 11.55
C PHE A 240 -2.41 16.64 10.05
N VAL A 241 -2.36 15.42 9.50
CA VAL A 241 -2.42 15.18 8.05
C VAL A 241 -3.77 15.58 7.47
N TYR A 242 -4.86 15.34 8.21
CA TYR A 242 -6.23 15.45 7.70
C TYR A 242 -7.00 16.66 8.22
N LYS A 243 -6.32 17.61 8.88
CA LYS A 243 -6.94 18.86 9.35
C LYS A 243 -6.80 19.98 8.31
N MET A 244 -7.67 20.99 8.45
CA MET A 244 -7.60 22.22 7.68
C MET A 244 -6.42 23.07 8.15
N PHE A 245 -5.92 23.96 7.29
CA PHE A 245 -4.93 24.96 7.69
C PHE A 245 -5.49 25.88 8.80
N PRO A 246 -4.75 26.20 9.88
CA PRO A 246 -3.31 25.99 10.08
C PRO A 246 -2.92 24.70 10.84
N GLU A 247 -3.88 23.83 11.17
CA GLU A 247 -3.63 22.59 11.91
C GLU A 247 -3.11 21.46 11.00
N GLY A 248 -3.47 21.50 9.73
CA GLY A 248 -3.03 20.57 8.69
C GLY A 248 -2.91 21.23 7.30
N PRO A 249 -2.61 20.44 6.26
CA PRO A 249 -2.29 20.97 4.94
C PRO A 249 -3.54 21.28 4.09
N ILE A 250 -4.74 20.85 4.51
CA ILE A 250 -5.92 20.88 3.64
C ILE A 250 -6.34 22.33 3.39
N THR A 251 -6.25 22.70 2.11
CA THR A 251 -6.57 24.01 1.55
C THR A 251 -7.17 23.83 0.15
N PRO A 252 -7.83 24.86 -0.43
CA PRO A 252 -8.30 24.79 -1.82
C PRO A 252 -7.19 24.47 -2.83
N ALA A 253 -5.98 25.00 -2.63
CA ALA A 253 -4.83 24.72 -3.48
C ALA A 253 -4.42 23.24 -3.44
N LEU A 254 -4.39 22.63 -2.25
CA LEU A 254 -4.12 21.20 -2.11
C LEU A 254 -5.17 20.34 -2.82
N ILE A 255 -6.44 20.70 -2.70
CA ILE A 255 -7.54 19.97 -3.35
C ILE A 255 -7.47 20.08 -4.88
N ARG A 256 -7.08 21.24 -5.40
CA ARG A 256 -6.80 21.40 -6.83
C ARG A 256 -5.67 20.48 -7.30
N ASP A 257 -4.56 20.44 -6.56
CA ASP A 257 -3.44 19.55 -6.90
C ASP A 257 -3.87 18.07 -6.83
N MET A 258 -4.69 17.69 -5.85
CA MET A 258 -5.27 16.34 -5.76
C MET A 258 -6.13 15.98 -6.97
N LEU A 259 -7.02 16.89 -7.39
CA LEU A 259 -7.86 16.69 -8.57
C LEU A 259 -7.01 16.58 -9.84
N ALA A 260 -6.01 17.46 -10.00
CA ALA A 260 -5.12 17.48 -11.16
C ALA A 260 -4.32 16.18 -11.25
N GLN A 261 -3.72 15.71 -10.14
CA GLN A 261 -3.00 14.45 -10.09
C GLN A 261 -3.91 13.26 -10.44
N TRP A 262 -5.14 13.22 -9.92
CA TRP A 262 -6.09 12.16 -10.27
C TRP A 262 -6.42 12.17 -11.78
N LYS A 263 -6.57 13.35 -12.39
CA LYS A 263 -6.79 13.47 -13.85
C LYS A 263 -5.57 12.98 -14.64
N GLU A 264 -4.35 13.29 -14.21
CA GLU A 264 -3.11 12.81 -14.83
C GLU A 264 -3.02 11.28 -14.78
N ILE A 265 -3.29 10.67 -13.62
CA ILE A 265 -3.32 9.22 -13.47
C ILE A 265 -4.45 8.60 -14.32
N SER A 266 -5.63 9.23 -14.35
CA SER A 266 -6.76 8.73 -15.14
C SER A 266 -6.48 8.75 -16.64
N ALA A 267 -5.85 9.81 -17.15
CA ALA A 267 -5.44 9.89 -18.55
C ALA A 267 -4.39 8.82 -18.90
N LEU A 268 -3.45 8.54 -17.98
CA LEU A 268 -2.50 7.44 -18.14
C LEU A 268 -3.20 6.07 -18.17
N MET A 269 -4.16 5.84 -17.27
CA MET A 269 -4.95 4.60 -17.24
C MET A 269 -5.70 4.40 -18.55
N GLU A 270 -6.31 5.46 -19.10
CA GLU A 270 -7.02 5.40 -20.39
C GLU A 270 -6.08 5.02 -21.55
N LYS A 271 -4.86 5.60 -21.61
CA LYS A 271 -3.85 5.18 -22.61
C LYS A 271 -3.42 3.72 -22.47
N LEU A 272 -3.54 3.15 -21.28
CA LEU A 272 -3.22 1.75 -20.99
C LEU A 272 -4.46 0.83 -21.12
N ASN A 273 -5.57 1.33 -21.65
CA ASN A 273 -6.85 0.62 -21.77
C ASN A 273 -7.39 0.10 -20.42
N VAL A 274 -7.12 0.83 -19.33
CA VAL A 274 -7.61 0.52 -17.99
C VAL A 274 -8.69 1.51 -17.60
N LYS A 275 -9.80 0.99 -17.04
CA LYS A 275 -10.93 1.82 -16.63
C LYS A 275 -10.55 2.79 -15.51
N SER A 276 -10.61 4.08 -15.83
CA SER A 276 -10.48 5.18 -14.88
C SER A 276 -11.55 5.08 -13.78
N LEU A 277 -11.22 5.60 -12.60
CA LEU A 277 -12.10 5.52 -11.43
C LEU A 277 -12.73 6.87 -11.13
N ASN A 278 -13.98 6.84 -10.66
CA ASN A 278 -14.63 8.00 -10.08
C ASN A 278 -14.07 8.23 -8.66
N LEU A 279 -13.22 9.25 -8.49
CA LEU A 279 -12.48 9.47 -7.25
C LEU A 279 -13.39 9.72 -6.05
N LEU A 280 -14.36 10.62 -6.17
CA LEU A 280 -15.24 10.96 -5.06
C LEU A 280 -16.08 9.75 -4.61
N LYS A 281 -16.61 9.00 -5.57
CA LYS A 281 -17.35 7.76 -5.28
C LYS A 281 -16.45 6.74 -4.58
N PHE A 282 -15.25 6.51 -5.11
CA PHE A 282 -14.27 5.60 -4.52
C PHE A 282 -13.86 6.02 -3.09
N MET A 283 -13.65 7.32 -2.84
CA MET A 283 -13.30 7.86 -1.52
C MET A 283 -14.41 7.72 -0.47
N THR A 284 -15.67 7.64 -0.90
CA THR A 284 -16.85 7.65 -0.02
C THR A 284 -17.52 6.29 0.11
N GLU A 285 -17.55 5.47 -0.93
CA GLU A 285 -18.22 4.16 -0.91
C GLU A 285 -17.26 3.01 -0.57
N ASP A 286 -16.04 3.04 -1.10
CA ASP A 286 -15.06 1.94 -0.91
C ASP A 286 -14.03 2.26 0.20
N ASN A 287 -14.06 3.47 0.77
CA ASN A 287 -13.16 3.89 1.84
C ASN A 287 -13.91 4.40 3.06
N TYR A 288 -14.11 5.72 3.21
CA TYR A 288 -14.74 6.29 4.40
C TYR A 288 -16.04 7.00 4.02
N PRO A 289 -17.20 6.51 4.49
CA PRO A 289 -18.50 7.09 4.15
C PRO A 289 -18.66 8.47 4.77
N VAL A 290 -19.56 9.24 4.17
CA VAL A 290 -20.06 10.51 4.72
C VAL A 290 -21.58 10.52 4.65
N TRP A 291 -22.23 11.37 5.44
CA TRP A 291 -23.67 11.54 5.41
C TRP A 291 -24.16 12.01 4.02
N PRO A 292 -25.31 11.51 3.53
CA PRO A 292 -25.92 11.97 2.28
C PRO A 292 -26.20 13.48 2.24
N GLU A 293 -26.42 14.11 3.40
CA GLU A 293 -26.61 15.54 3.58
C GLU A 293 -25.34 16.34 3.26
N SER A 294 -24.15 15.75 3.47
CA SER A 294 -22.87 16.38 3.10
C SER A 294 -22.58 16.21 1.61
N LEU A 295 -22.81 15.02 1.06
CA LEU A 295 -22.55 14.72 -0.35
C LEU A 295 -23.69 13.90 -0.95
N SER A 296 -24.40 14.52 -1.89
CA SER A 296 -25.53 13.88 -2.55
C SER A 296 -25.10 12.67 -3.38
N ARG A 297 -26.00 11.71 -3.53
CA ARG A 297 -25.78 10.56 -4.41
C ARG A 297 -25.55 10.98 -5.86
N LEU A 298 -26.29 11.99 -6.33
CA LEU A 298 -26.20 12.50 -7.69
C LEU A 298 -24.82 13.08 -7.99
N ASP A 299 -24.25 13.85 -7.07
CA ASP A 299 -22.92 14.45 -7.22
C ASP A 299 -21.84 13.38 -7.24
N LYS A 300 -21.95 12.37 -6.36
CA LYS A 300 -21.02 11.22 -6.35
C LYS A 300 -21.07 10.43 -7.65
N GLU A 301 -22.26 10.13 -8.18
CA GLU A 301 -22.42 9.38 -9.43
C GLU A 301 -21.90 10.17 -10.64
N ASN A 302 -22.18 11.47 -10.71
CA ASN A 302 -21.81 12.33 -11.84
C ASN A 302 -20.45 12.99 -11.73
N PHE A 303 -19.70 12.78 -10.64
CA PHE A 303 -18.45 13.50 -10.33
C PHE A 303 -17.50 13.66 -11.53
N ILE A 304 -17.30 12.61 -12.33
CA ILE A 304 -16.39 12.61 -13.48
C ILE A 304 -16.85 13.54 -14.62
N HIS A 305 -18.12 13.93 -14.65
CA HIS A 305 -18.74 14.79 -15.66
C HIS A 305 -18.93 16.24 -15.20
N LEU A 306 -18.65 16.53 -13.92
CA LEU A 306 -18.74 17.88 -13.37
C LEU A 306 -17.55 18.75 -13.81
N ASP A 307 -17.74 20.06 -13.79
CA ASP A 307 -16.65 21.01 -14.01
C ASP A 307 -15.60 20.94 -12.88
N ALA A 308 -14.39 21.43 -13.17
CA ALA A 308 -13.27 21.30 -12.24
C ALA A 308 -13.51 22.00 -10.90
N ILE A 309 -14.16 23.17 -10.89
CA ILE A 309 -14.40 23.92 -9.64
C ILE A 309 -15.39 23.15 -8.77
N HIS A 310 -16.44 22.58 -9.38
CA HIS A 310 -17.39 21.75 -8.65
C HIS A 310 -16.73 20.46 -8.15
N GLN A 311 -15.88 19.81 -8.94
CA GLN A 311 -15.10 18.66 -8.49
C GLN A 311 -14.21 19.00 -7.28
N GLU A 312 -13.47 20.13 -7.35
CA GLU A 312 -12.66 20.65 -6.23
C GLU A 312 -13.53 20.89 -4.99
N TYR A 313 -14.70 21.52 -5.16
CA TYR A 313 -15.62 21.81 -4.06
C TYR A 313 -16.10 20.54 -3.35
N LEU A 314 -16.50 19.51 -4.09
CA LEU A 314 -16.98 18.25 -3.51
C LEU A 314 -15.86 17.48 -2.81
N LEU A 315 -14.64 17.50 -3.35
CA LEU A 315 -13.47 16.91 -2.67
C LEU A 315 -13.16 17.66 -1.37
N TYR A 316 -13.25 18.99 -1.37
CA TYR A 316 -13.08 19.79 -0.16
C TYR A 316 -14.17 19.46 0.89
N ILE A 317 -15.45 19.39 0.49
CA ILE A 317 -16.55 18.97 1.38
C ILE A 317 -16.27 17.59 1.96
N ARG A 318 -15.82 16.63 1.13
CA ARG A 318 -15.48 15.27 1.57
C ARG A 318 -14.48 15.30 2.73
N TYR A 319 -13.41 16.09 2.63
CA TYR A 319 -12.42 16.19 3.71
C TYR A 319 -12.96 16.90 4.95
N THR A 320 -13.72 17.98 4.78
CA THR A 320 -14.33 18.68 5.93
C THR A 320 -15.33 17.79 6.69
N SER A 321 -16.06 16.93 5.97
CA SER A 321 -17.03 15.99 6.55
C SER A 321 -16.39 14.86 7.35
N LEU A 322 -15.06 14.69 7.22
CA LEU A 322 -14.28 13.67 7.92
C LEU A 322 -13.26 14.29 8.90
N LEU A 323 -13.46 15.56 9.30
CA LEU A 323 -12.69 16.14 10.40
C LEU A 323 -12.95 15.39 11.72
N ILE A 324 -14.18 14.92 11.86
CA ILE A 324 -14.64 13.99 12.88
C ILE A 324 -15.03 12.66 12.22
N ASP A 325 -15.25 11.61 13.01
CA ASP A 325 -15.95 10.42 12.55
C ASP A 325 -17.46 10.69 12.68
N PRO A 326 -18.17 10.95 11.57
CA PRO A 326 -19.56 11.37 11.63
C PRO A 326 -20.52 10.24 12.02
N PHE A 327 -20.03 9.01 12.17
CA PHE A 327 -20.80 7.84 12.61
C PHE A 327 -20.41 7.36 14.01
N SER A 328 -19.41 7.99 14.64
CA SER A 328 -19.06 7.70 16.04
C SER A 328 -20.16 8.17 16.99
N GLU A 329 -20.30 7.51 18.14
CA GLU A 329 -21.18 8.02 19.20
C GLU A 329 -20.60 9.32 19.76
N PRO A 330 -21.36 10.44 19.77
CA PRO A 330 -20.87 11.67 20.35
C PRO A 330 -20.79 11.57 21.87
N ASP A 331 -19.85 12.30 22.45
CA ASP A 331 -19.74 12.45 23.90
C ASP A 331 -20.94 13.23 24.49
N PRO A 332 -21.09 13.33 25.83
CA PRO A 332 -22.20 14.06 26.44
C PRO A 332 -22.22 15.57 26.14
N GLN A 333 -21.18 16.12 25.51
CA GLN A 333 -21.11 17.51 25.03
C GLN A 333 -21.42 17.62 23.52
N GLY A 334 -21.75 16.51 22.86
CA GLY A 334 -22.06 16.46 21.42
C GLY A 334 -20.83 16.41 20.53
N LYS A 335 -19.62 16.13 21.06
CA LYS A 335 -18.40 16.02 20.25
C LYS A 335 -18.21 14.59 19.79
N TYR A 336 -18.00 14.44 18.48
CA TYR A 336 -17.67 13.17 17.85
C TYR A 336 -16.17 12.88 17.98
N PHE A 337 -15.78 11.63 17.72
CA PHE A 337 -14.38 11.22 17.70
C PHE A 337 -13.58 12.05 16.67
N ASP A 338 -12.42 12.57 17.08
CA ASP A 338 -11.55 13.38 16.21
C ASP A 338 -10.79 12.50 15.21
N PHE A 339 -11.46 12.21 14.10
CA PHE A 339 -10.93 11.36 13.03
C PHE A 339 -9.76 12.00 12.27
N SER A 340 -9.67 13.34 12.28
CA SER A 340 -8.61 14.07 11.59
C SER A 340 -7.30 14.18 12.35
N ALA A 341 -7.26 13.80 13.63
CA ALA A 341 -6.09 13.91 14.50
C ALA A 341 -4.99 12.86 14.23
N VAL A 342 -4.62 12.66 12.96
CA VAL A 342 -3.49 11.81 12.56
C VAL A 342 -2.21 12.64 12.50
N PRO A 343 -1.25 12.46 13.43
CA PRO A 343 -0.05 13.29 13.48
C PRO A 343 0.93 12.93 12.36
N TYR A 344 1.71 13.91 11.93
CA TYR A 344 2.88 13.64 11.08
C TYR A 344 3.94 12.84 11.84
N ARG A 345 4.48 11.83 11.17
CA ARG A 345 5.77 11.27 11.55
C ARG A 345 6.86 12.13 10.95
N ARG A 346 7.93 12.36 11.71
CA ARG A 346 9.09 13.12 11.25
C ARG A 346 10.20 12.19 10.83
N ILE A 347 11.21 12.75 10.18
CA ILE A 347 12.50 12.09 10.06
C ILE A 347 13.02 11.67 11.44
N PHE A 348 13.70 10.54 11.50
CA PHE A 348 14.09 9.89 12.74
C PHE A 348 15.39 9.11 12.56
N VAL A 349 16.10 8.83 13.64
CA VAL A 349 17.23 7.91 13.62
C VAL A 349 16.70 6.48 13.66
N ASN A 350 17.03 5.68 12.65
CA ASN A 350 16.62 4.28 12.54
C ASN A 350 17.38 3.38 13.53
N ARG A 351 17.12 2.06 13.50
CA ARG A 351 17.79 1.14 14.45
C ARG A 351 19.24 0.84 14.06
N GLU A 352 19.63 1.19 12.85
CA GLU A 352 20.97 1.07 12.29
C GLU A 352 21.85 2.29 12.62
N GLY A 353 21.25 3.38 13.12
CA GLY A 353 21.93 4.60 13.53
C GLY A 353 21.90 5.73 12.49
N ASP A 354 21.22 5.52 11.37
CA ASP A 354 21.12 6.52 10.29
C ASP A 354 19.82 7.33 10.41
N TRP A 355 19.86 8.60 10.01
CA TRP A 355 18.64 9.35 9.75
C TRP A 355 17.88 8.74 8.57
N ASP A 356 16.59 8.52 8.77
CA ASP A 356 15.66 7.96 7.79
C ASP A 356 14.38 8.80 7.71
N ILE A 357 13.72 8.65 6.57
CA ILE A 357 12.47 9.33 6.24
C ILE A 357 11.31 8.38 6.59
N PRO A 358 10.26 8.87 7.27
CA PRO A 358 9.09 8.07 7.58
C PRO A 358 8.45 7.51 6.31
N ARG A 359 7.75 6.38 6.48
CA ARG A 359 7.02 5.67 5.42
C ARG A 359 6.22 6.62 4.51
N MET A 360 5.53 7.60 5.09
CA MET A 360 4.91 8.70 4.35
C MET A 360 5.79 9.93 4.55
N PRO A 361 6.43 10.49 3.50
CA PRO A 361 6.19 10.21 2.07
C PRO A 361 7.20 9.28 1.39
N LYS A 362 8.10 8.57 2.10
CA LYS A 362 9.12 7.71 1.46
C LYS A 362 8.56 6.70 0.45
N GLU A 363 7.52 5.95 0.83
CA GLU A 363 6.85 5.03 -0.10
C GLU A 363 6.11 5.79 -1.19
N ASP A 364 5.45 6.90 -0.84
CA ASP A 364 4.70 7.69 -1.82
C ASP A 364 5.62 8.26 -2.89
N TYR A 365 6.88 8.59 -2.55
CA TYR A 365 7.91 9.04 -3.51
C TYR A 365 8.22 7.94 -4.53
N TYR A 366 8.41 6.69 -4.09
CA TYR A 366 8.55 5.55 -5.00
C TYR A 366 7.33 5.44 -5.92
N ARG A 367 6.11 5.47 -5.36
CA ARG A 367 4.86 5.31 -6.15
C ARG A 367 4.75 6.34 -7.26
N ILE A 368 4.96 7.63 -6.95
CA ILE A 368 4.80 8.69 -7.94
C ILE A 368 5.96 8.71 -8.95
N LYS A 369 7.17 8.28 -8.57
CA LYS A 369 8.29 8.13 -9.52
C LYS A 369 8.02 7.01 -10.52
N ILE A 370 7.43 5.90 -10.07
CA ILE A 370 6.97 4.83 -10.96
C ILE A 370 5.89 5.35 -11.92
N ILE A 371 4.86 6.03 -11.41
CA ILE A 371 3.80 6.61 -12.25
C ILE A 371 4.39 7.61 -13.26
N GLN A 372 5.29 8.50 -12.83
CA GLN A 372 5.99 9.46 -13.70
C GLN A 372 6.76 8.76 -14.81
N GLY A 373 7.50 7.69 -14.49
CA GLY A 373 8.26 6.94 -15.48
C GLY A 373 7.37 6.24 -16.50
N ILE A 374 6.27 5.62 -16.05
CA ILE A 374 5.27 5.01 -16.96
C ILE A 374 4.61 6.09 -17.81
N ALA A 375 4.27 7.25 -17.24
CA ALA A 375 3.69 8.38 -17.98
C ALA A 375 4.63 8.85 -19.09
N LYS A 376 5.92 9.01 -18.80
CA LYS A 376 6.95 9.35 -19.81
C LYS A 376 7.05 8.29 -20.91
N TYR A 377 7.05 7.01 -20.56
CA TYR A 377 7.05 5.92 -21.53
C TYR A 377 5.81 5.95 -22.46
N MET A 378 4.65 6.31 -21.91
CA MET A 378 3.38 6.42 -22.63
C MET A 378 3.14 7.80 -23.28
N ASP A 379 4.13 8.69 -23.28
CA ASP A 379 4.01 10.08 -23.76
C ASP A 379 2.82 10.84 -23.12
N CYS A 380 2.61 10.64 -21.82
CA CYS A 380 1.61 11.31 -21.00
C CYS A 380 2.25 12.43 -20.18
N SER A 381 1.61 13.61 -20.19
CA SER A 381 2.01 14.72 -19.34
C SER A 381 1.53 14.51 -17.90
N CYS A 382 2.40 14.76 -16.93
CA CYS A 382 2.10 14.65 -15.49
C CYS A 382 2.71 15.80 -14.65
N PRO A 383 2.40 17.08 -14.97
CA PRO A 383 3.06 18.24 -14.35
C PRO A 383 2.79 18.35 -12.84
N THR A 384 1.64 17.90 -12.35
CA THR A 384 1.33 17.92 -10.91
C THR A 384 2.16 16.87 -10.16
N ILE A 385 2.33 15.68 -10.76
CA ILE A 385 3.26 14.67 -10.25
C ILE A 385 4.70 15.19 -10.26
N ASP A 386 5.13 15.86 -11.33
CA ASP A 386 6.46 16.48 -11.43
C ASP A 386 6.68 17.52 -10.33
N LYS A 387 5.66 18.32 -10.03
CA LYS A 387 5.66 19.29 -8.94
C LYS A 387 5.89 18.61 -7.58
N PHE A 388 5.17 17.54 -7.26
CA PHE A 388 5.33 16.81 -6.00
C PHE A 388 6.72 16.19 -5.85
N ILE A 389 7.22 15.54 -6.90
CA ILE A 389 8.57 14.96 -6.94
C ILE A 389 9.61 16.04 -6.68
N THR A 390 9.50 17.17 -7.40
CA THR A 390 10.43 18.29 -7.27
C THR A 390 10.44 18.86 -5.86
N ALA A 391 9.25 19.07 -5.26
CA ALA A 391 9.14 19.59 -3.90
C ALA A 391 9.78 18.65 -2.86
N TYR A 392 9.49 17.35 -2.96
CA TYR A 392 10.08 16.35 -2.07
C TYR A 392 11.60 16.25 -2.22
N GLU A 393 12.11 16.11 -3.44
CA GLU A 393 13.55 15.99 -3.70
C GLU A 393 14.31 17.26 -3.28
N ALA A 394 13.73 18.45 -3.49
CA ALA A 394 14.32 19.71 -3.05
C ALA A 394 14.40 19.79 -1.51
N LYS A 395 13.30 19.50 -0.80
CA LYS A 395 13.30 19.54 0.67
C LYS A 395 14.24 18.50 1.28
N MET A 396 14.26 17.30 0.72
CA MET A 396 15.16 16.24 1.15
C MET A 396 16.63 16.66 1.03
N LYS A 397 17.03 17.24 -0.11
CA LYS A 397 18.39 17.77 -0.32
C LYS A 397 18.72 18.93 0.62
N GLU A 398 17.83 19.91 0.72
CA GLU A 398 17.98 21.05 1.65
C GLU A 398 18.24 20.56 3.09
N THR A 399 17.49 19.53 3.51
CA THR A 399 17.61 18.97 4.86
C THR A 399 18.92 18.21 5.06
N ALA A 400 19.32 17.39 4.08
CA ALA A 400 20.57 16.62 4.11
C ALA A 400 21.80 17.53 4.12
N GLU A 401 21.81 18.57 3.28
CA GLU A 401 22.95 19.49 3.11
C GLU A 401 23.00 20.57 4.20
N GLY A 402 21.86 20.87 4.83
CA GLY A 402 21.72 21.84 5.91
C GLY A 402 21.70 21.19 7.28
N MET A 403 20.50 20.83 7.75
CA MET A 403 20.26 20.39 9.14
C MET A 403 21.02 19.13 9.53
N LEU A 404 21.18 18.18 8.60
CA LEU A 404 21.81 16.88 8.86
C LEU A 404 23.25 16.80 8.31
N LYS A 405 23.91 17.94 8.08
CA LYS A 405 25.25 17.96 7.51
C LYS A 405 26.26 17.27 8.44
N GLY A 406 26.84 16.18 7.96
CA GLY A 406 27.83 15.38 8.70
C GLY A 406 27.22 14.22 9.51
N GLU A 407 25.90 14.08 9.52
CA GLU A 407 25.21 12.93 10.10
C GLU A 407 25.22 11.72 9.15
N LEU A 408 24.99 10.53 9.70
CA LEU A 408 24.75 9.33 8.91
C LEU A 408 23.33 9.36 8.34
N LEU A 409 23.21 9.20 7.02
CA LEU A 409 21.93 9.24 6.31
C LEU A 409 21.69 7.89 5.64
N SER A 410 20.45 7.41 5.73
CA SER A 410 20.01 6.27 4.93
C SER A 410 19.84 6.66 3.45
N ASP A 411 19.76 5.65 2.57
CA ASP A 411 19.52 5.82 1.13
C ASP A 411 18.22 6.58 0.80
N ALA A 412 17.33 6.77 1.77
CA ALA A 412 16.12 7.57 1.63
C ALA A 412 16.41 9.05 1.33
N PHE A 413 17.60 9.55 1.69
CA PHE A 413 18.03 10.93 1.41
C PHE A 413 18.72 11.09 0.04
N ALA A 414 18.86 10.01 -0.73
CA ALA A 414 19.37 10.07 -2.10
C ALA A 414 18.22 10.23 -3.11
N VAL A 415 18.46 10.99 -4.19
CA VAL A 415 17.51 11.01 -5.32
C VAL A 415 17.57 9.67 -6.02
N GLN A 416 16.41 9.02 -6.13
CA GLN A 416 16.30 7.69 -6.71
C GLN A 416 15.66 7.80 -8.10
N SER A 417 16.24 7.15 -9.11
CA SER A 417 15.63 7.05 -10.45
C SER A 417 14.64 5.89 -10.54
N PHE A 418 14.88 4.81 -9.78
CA PHE A 418 14.18 3.52 -9.90
C PHE A 418 14.17 2.97 -11.33
N GLU A 419 15.24 3.24 -12.10
CA GLU A 419 15.34 2.92 -13.52
C GLU A 419 15.22 1.42 -13.80
N GLU A 420 15.82 0.56 -12.96
CA GLU A 420 15.71 -0.89 -13.11
C GLU A 420 14.25 -1.37 -13.02
N ASP A 421 13.52 -0.92 -12.01
CA ASP A 421 12.10 -1.23 -11.83
C ASP A 421 11.27 -0.69 -13.00
N LEU A 422 11.52 0.56 -13.41
CA LEU A 422 10.83 1.19 -14.52
C LEU A 422 11.04 0.45 -15.84
N ASN A 423 12.27 0.03 -16.13
CA ASN A 423 12.59 -0.70 -17.36
C ASN A 423 11.84 -2.04 -17.41
N MET A 424 11.76 -2.76 -16.30
CA MET A 424 10.99 -4.00 -16.22
C MET A 424 9.48 -3.75 -16.42
N ILE A 425 8.93 -2.74 -15.74
CA ILE A 425 7.51 -2.39 -15.86
C ILE A 425 7.16 -2.02 -17.31
N CYS A 426 7.95 -1.13 -17.92
CA CYS A 426 7.71 -0.65 -19.28
C CYS A 426 7.89 -1.76 -20.33
N SER A 427 8.82 -2.69 -20.11
CA SER A 427 8.98 -3.87 -20.98
C SER A 427 7.74 -4.75 -21.00
N GLU A 428 7.16 -5.03 -19.83
CA GLU A 428 5.92 -5.81 -19.72
C GLU A 428 4.71 -5.05 -20.29
N ILE A 429 4.63 -3.73 -20.08
CA ILE A 429 3.60 -2.89 -20.71
C ILE A 429 3.71 -2.95 -22.24
N GLY A 430 4.92 -2.80 -22.78
CA GLY A 430 5.18 -2.88 -24.22
C GLY A 430 4.79 -4.22 -24.83
N THR A 431 5.10 -5.32 -24.14
CA THR A 431 4.67 -6.68 -24.54
C THR A 431 3.16 -6.79 -24.60
N ARG A 432 2.45 -6.34 -23.56
CA ARG A 432 0.97 -6.39 -23.51
C ARG A 432 0.31 -5.57 -24.61
N LEU A 433 0.76 -4.34 -24.83
CA LEU A 433 0.22 -3.47 -25.86
C LEU A 433 0.45 -4.02 -27.27
N SER A 434 1.56 -4.74 -27.48
CA SER A 434 1.84 -5.42 -28.75
C SER A 434 0.93 -6.63 -28.96
N SER A 435 0.68 -7.42 -27.90
CA SER A 435 -0.18 -8.62 -27.96
C SER A 435 -1.68 -8.34 -28.03
N GLY A 436 -2.13 -7.13 -27.67
CA GLY A 436 -3.55 -6.74 -27.72
C GLY A 436 -4.02 -6.14 -29.05
N ASN A 437 -3.11 -6.02 -30.03
CA ASN A 437 -3.41 -5.56 -31.39
C ASN A 437 -3.50 -6.70 -32.42
N GLU A 438 -3.47 -7.96 -31.96
CA GLU A 438 -3.87 -9.16 -32.71
C GLU A 438 -5.24 -9.63 -32.21
#